data_AF-A0A8B6C0S1-F1
#
_entry.id   AF-A0A8B6C0S1-F1
#
_cell.length_a   1.000
_cell.length_b   1.000
_cell.length_c   1.000
_cell.angle_alpha   90.00
_cell.angle_beta   90.00
_cell.angle_gamma   90.00
#
_symmetry.space_group_name_H-M   'P 1'
#
loop_
_entity.id
_entity.type
_entity.pdbx_description
1 polymer ?
#
loop_
_entity_poly.entity_id
_entity_poly.type
_entity_poly.pdbx_seq_one_letter_code
_entity_poly.pdbx_strand_id
1 'polypeptide(L)'
;MAKYLTITLICSFGYVLSYGCINMHRNYTEWKTLFIGKCLAYKSEYGTISFCKRNIDCDDLWQKFIRGVEFQSKCNFNQSNYEDFLRASEHAVPGNKFARHAEGNIHVMINASRTPAFRPDSYFTTKELPNINATKVKKATILMVHYLSDPILESCFSDSIVDLSSRFQAKGIVAECVDNPRDVDLLMCADDPEQSGCQHLLSTSTAVNLTLFDVSSCKITDDEDGLSSKNGMLEMQNAIKQQNMRIQNLEKSLSLAENRISRLFSEQVHSEQQRIQLKLRLSKIQSDLKKCKRIGQSRRSHGVFPGNACRFSKVSKEKERKERRSLSKVRKGRLLEPLPTPTPTTTMSEVAFFAYMSQPLTKPGGQHILKFDVVKLNVGNAYHQYTGVFNPPSSGIYVMTWSLRVRTSTSISTELIVNNDVYSSLLSFVHDGDDEQNSAIIVIHANKGDDVYIRIKIDNYWGDIYSDAYGRSTFAGWKIY
;
A
#
# COMPACT_ATOMS: atom_id res chain seq x y z
N MET A 1 25.26 -1.67 -9.95
CA MET A 1 24.22 -2.70 -10.10
C MET A 1 24.53 -3.95 -9.30
N ALA A 2 25.67 -4.61 -9.52
CA ALA A 2 26.03 -5.86 -8.84
C ALA A 2 25.81 -5.84 -7.33
N LYS A 3 26.50 -5.00 -6.54
CA LYS A 3 26.34 -4.96 -5.07
C LYS A 3 24.94 -4.56 -4.59
N TYR A 4 24.21 -3.67 -5.29
CA TYR A 4 22.82 -3.34 -4.90
C TYR A 4 21.88 -4.51 -5.22
N LEU A 5 22.08 -5.21 -6.33
CA LEU A 5 21.36 -6.46 -6.60
C LEU A 5 21.75 -7.56 -5.59
N THR A 6 23.04 -7.69 -5.23
CA THR A 6 23.50 -8.66 -4.24
C THR A 6 23.02 -8.30 -2.84
N ILE A 7 23.02 -7.03 -2.43
CA ILE A 7 22.58 -6.57 -1.09
C ILE A 7 21.06 -6.61 -0.99
N THR A 8 20.30 -6.22 -2.01
CA THR A 8 18.84 -6.38 -1.98
C THR A 8 18.44 -7.86 -2.02
N LEU A 9 19.15 -8.72 -2.76
CA LEU A 9 18.94 -10.18 -2.68
C LEU A 9 19.35 -10.73 -1.30
N ILE A 10 20.52 -10.39 -0.77
CA ILE A 10 20.98 -10.85 0.55
C ILE A 10 20.09 -10.34 1.69
N CYS A 11 19.60 -9.09 1.64
CA CYS A 11 18.74 -8.51 2.67
C CYS A 11 17.29 -9.01 2.59
N SER A 12 16.74 -9.26 1.39
CA SER A 12 15.43 -9.92 1.25
C SER A 12 15.45 -11.39 1.70
N PHE A 13 16.63 -12.02 1.71
CA PHE A 13 16.81 -13.42 2.15
C PHE A 13 17.54 -13.55 3.50
N GLY A 14 17.90 -12.45 4.17
CA GLY A 14 18.63 -12.44 5.44
C GLY A 14 17.88 -13.08 6.61
N TYR A 15 16.54 -13.12 6.54
CA TYR A 15 15.73 -13.84 7.52
C TYR A 15 15.74 -15.37 7.33
N VAL A 16 16.28 -15.88 6.21
CA VAL A 16 16.46 -17.32 5.95
C VAL A 16 17.89 -17.77 6.29
N LEU A 17 18.81 -16.85 6.59
CA LEU A 17 20.25 -17.12 6.74
C LEU A 17 20.70 -17.53 8.16
N SER A 18 19.81 -17.99 9.03
CA SER A 18 20.23 -18.65 10.28
C SER A 18 20.22 -20.18 10.21
N TYR A 19 19.48 -20.79 9.28
CA TYR A 19 19.42 -22.25 9.16
C TYR A 19 19.14 -22.67 7.71
N GLY A 20 20.13 -23.26 7.05
CA GLY A 20 19.91 -24.08 5.87
C GLY A 20 20.49 -23.51 4.58
N CYS A 21 21.44 -24.25 4.02
CA CYS A 21 21.96 -24.11 2.66
C CYS A 21 20.83 -23.91 1.62
N ILE A 22 21.10 -23.06 0.63
CA ILE A 22 20.18 -22.70 -0.46
C ILE A 22 19.57 -23.96 -1.09
N ASN A 23 18.25 -24.10 -0.96
CA ASN A 23 17.46 -25.02 -1.77
C ASN A 23 17.17 -24.33 -3.13
N MET A 24 18.16 -24.32 -4.01
CA MET A 24 18.09 -23.63 -5.30
C MET A 24 17.31 -24.39 -6.38
N HIS A 25 16.41 -25.31 -6.00
CA HIS A 25 15.68 -26.14 -6.95
C HIS A 25 14.24 -25.71 -7.22
N ARG A 26 13.74 -24.63 -6.59
CA ARG A 26 12.30 -24.31 -6.67
C ARG A 26 11.87 -23.08 -7.45
N ASN A 27 12.73 -22.22 -8.01
CA ASN A 27 12.18 -21.09 -8.77
C ASN A 27 13.09 -20.36 -9.78
N TYR A 28 13.74 -21.09 -10.69
CA TYR A 28 14.60 -20.49 -11.72
C TYR A 28 13.86 -19.45 -12.60
N THR A 29 12.61 -19.73 -12.97
CA THR A 29 11.81 -18.87 -13.85
C THR A 29 11.38 -17.56 -13.19
N GLU A 30 10.99 -17.59 -11.92
CA GLU A 30 10.67 -16.37 -11.17
C GLU A 30 11.90 -15.50 -10.92
N TRP A 31 13.07 -16.12 -10.68
CA TRP A 31 14.31 -15.39 -10.45
C TRP A 31 14.77 -14.66 -11.71
N LYS A 32 14.68 -15.30 -12.87
CA LYS A 32 14.95 -14.67 -14.17
C LYS A 32 14.03 -13.46 -14.38
N THR A 33 12.72 -13.64 -14.15
CA THR A 33 11.71 -12.60 -14.37
C THR A 33 11.93 -11.39 -13.46
N LEU A 34 12.21 -11.61 -12.18
CA LEU A 34 12.51 -10.54 -11.23
C LEU A 34 13.80 -9.79 -11.59
N PHE A 35 14.85 -10.54 -11.97
CA PHE A 35 16.12 -9.95 -12.37
C PHE A 35 15.97 -9.07 -13.61
N ILE A 36 15.33 -9.59 -14.66
CA ILE A 36 15.12 -8.86 -15.92
C ILE A 36 14.23 -7.63 -15.67
N GLY A 37 13.16 -7.78 -14.89
CA GLY A 37 12.29 -6.66 -14.52
C GLY A 37 13.06 -5.52 -13.84
N LYS A 38 13.92 -5.83 -12.86
CA LYS A 38 14.77 -4.83 -12.19
C LYS A 38 15.80 -4.19 -13.14
N CYS A 39 16.38 -4.98 -14.04
CA CYS A 39 17.32 -4.49 -15.03
C CYS A 39 16.66 -3.50 -16.01
N LEU A 40 15.46 -3.82 -16.50
CA LEU A 40 14.71 -2.96 -17.40
C LEU A 40 14.21 -1.68 -16.72
N ALA A 41 13.73 -1.77 -15.48
CA ALA A 41 13.35 -0.60 -14.69
C ALA A 41 14.55 0.35 -14.51
N TYR A 42 15.72 -0.19 -14.15
CA TYR A 42 16.95 0.59 -14.03
C TYR A 42 17.34 1.28 -15.34
N LYS A 43 17.22 0.56 -16.47
CA LYS A 43 17.46 1.11 -17.82
C LYS A 43 16.49 2.25 -18.15
N SER A 44 15.21 2.13 -17.78
CA SER A 44 14.20 3.16 -18.05
C SER A 44 14.39 4.40 -17.18
N GLU A 45 14.73 4.24 -15.91
CA GLU A 45 14.81 5.34 -14.95
C GLU A 45 16.14 6.09 -15.02
N TYR A 46 17.25 5.38 -15.26
CA TYR A 46 18.61 5.96 -15.23
C TYR A 46 19.32 5.97 -16.59
N GLY A 47 18.77 5.32 -17.64
CA GLY A 47 19.39 5.24 -18.96
C GLY A 47 19.37 6.55 -19.77
N THR A 48 18.63 7.57 -19.32
CA THR A 48 18.57 8.91 -19.92
C THR A 48 19.63 9.86 -19.36
N ILE A 49 20.30 9.51 -18.27
CA ILE A 49 21.35 10.31 -17.65
C ILE A 49 22.67 10.11 -18.42
N SER A 50 23.37 11.19 -18.73
CA SER A 50 24.58 11.22 -19.58
C SER A 50 25.70 10.25 -19.16
N PHE A 51 25.75 9.87 -17.88
CA PHE A 51 26.70 8.91 -17.31
C PHE A 51 26.37 7.42 -17.60
N CYS A 52 25.14 7.08 -17.99
CA CYS A 52 24.65 5.71 -18.13
C CYS A 52 24.33 5.29 -19.58
N LYS A 53 24.93 5.94 -20.59
CA LYS A 53 24.78 5.54 -22.01
C LYS A 53 25.58 4.25 -22.32
N ARG A 54 25.08 3.10 -21.86
CA ARG A 54 25.42 1.79 -22.42
C ARG A 54 24.14 1.05 -22.78
N ASN A 55 24.12 0.44 -23.96
CA ASN A 55 23.06 -0.47 -24.33
C ASN A 55 23.23 -1.79 -23.58
N ILE A 56 22.69 -1.86 -22.37
CA ILE A 56 22.70 -3.08 -21.55
C ILE A 56 21.55 -3.98 -22.04
N ASP A 57 21.91 -5.22 -22.37
CA ASP A 57 21.00 -6.33 -22.62
C ASP A 57 20.76 -7.09 -21.30
N CYS A 58 19.52 -7.04 -20.83
CA CYS A 58 19.14 -7.63 -19.55
C CYS A 58 19.10 -9.16 -19.57
N ASP A 59 18.86 -9.77 -20.73
CA ASP A 59 18.91 -11.22 -20.89
C ASP A 59 20.35 -11.72 -20.89
N ASP A 60 21.27 -11.05 -21.62
CA ASP A 60 22.70 -11.39 -21.55
C ASP A 60 23.26 -11.20 -20.13
N LEU A 61 22.84 -10.13 -19.45
CA LEU A 61 23.27 -9.88 -18.08
C LEU A 61 22.80 -10.96 -17.11
N TRP A 62 21.57 -11.45 -17.27
CA TRP A 62 21.07 -12.62 -16.54
C TRP A 62 21.92 -13.86 -16.82
N GLN A 63 22.25 -14.13 -18.08
CA GLN A 63 23.08 -15.29 -18.45
C GLN A 63 24.49 -15.23 -17.84
N LYS A 64 25.07 -14.04 -17.70
CA LYS A 64 26.36 -13.88 -17.00
C LYS A 64 26.22 -14.06 -15.48
N PHE A 65 25.12 -13.58 -14.90
CA PHE A 65 24.85 -13.76 -13.47
C PHE A 65 24.64 -15.24 -13.12
N ILE A 66 23.76 -15.92 -13.86
CA ILE A 66 23.37 -17.28 -13.52
C ILE A 66 24.53 -18.26 -13.67
N ARG A 67 25.45 -18.05 -14.62
CA ARG A 67 26.70 -18.84 -14.73
C ARG A 67 27.58 -18.81 -13.49
N GLY A 68 27.55 -17.72 -12.73
CA GLY A 68 28.28 -17.62 -11.45
C GLY A 68 27.65 -18.43 -10.31
N VAL A 69 26.41 -18.89 -10.52
CA VAL A 69 25.59 -19.61 -9.54
C VAL A 69 25.33 -21.06 -9.98
N GLU A 70 25.11 -21.28 -11.27
CA GLU A 70 24.79 -22.56 -11.89
C GLU A 70 25.96 -23.52 -11.75
N PHE A 71 25.65 -24.77 -11.41
CA PHE A 71 26.63 -25.83 -11.18
C PHE A 71 27.66 -25.59 -10.06
N GLN A 72 27.47 -24.55 -9.23
CA GLN A 72 28.25 -24.39 -8.00
C GLN A 72 27.66 -25.25 -6.88
N SER A 73 28.52 -25.88 -6.07
CA SER A 73 28.05 -26.55 -4.86
C SER A 73 27.47 -25.51 -3.90
N LYS A 74 26.49 -25.92 -3.06
CA LYS A 74 25.64 -25.04 -2.24
C LYS A 74 26.37 -24.01 -1.36
N CYS A 75 27.68 -24.13 -1.17
CA CYS A 75 28.50 -23.25 -0.34
C CYS A 75 29.79 -22.75 -1.03
N ASN A 76 30.01 -23.00 -2.33
CA ASN A 76 31.22 -22.55 -3.03
C ASN A 76 30.97 -21.23 -3.78
N PHE A 77 31.01 -20.12 -3.04
CA PHE A 77 30.85 -18.78 -3.60
C PHE A 77 32.21 -18.09 -3.71
N ASN A 78 32.80 -18.11 -4.91
CA ASN A 78 33.99 -17.31 -5.20
C ASN A 78 33.61 -16.08 -6.03
N GLN A 79 34.18 -14.92 -5.69
CA GLN A 79 33.97 -13.67 -6.43
C GLN A 79 34.39 -13.82 -7.90
N SER A 80 35.39 -14.65 -8.19
CA SER A 80 35.85 -14.97 -9.55
C SER A 80 34.70 -15.45 -10.45
N ASN A 81 33.73 -16.17 -9.88
CA ASN A 81 32.61 -16.74 -10.62
C ASN A 81 31.65 -15.68 -11.16
N TYR A 82 31.71 -14.45 -10.63
CA TYR A 82 30.83 -13.35 -11.02
C TYR A 82 31.54 -12.28 -11.84
N GLU A 83 32.84 -12.40 -12.12
CA GLU A 83 33.62 -11.34 -12.76
C GLU A 83 33.04 -10.86 -14.09
N ASP A 84 32.56 -11.78 -14.92
CA ASP A 84 31.95 -11.44 -16.21
C ASP A 84 30.62 -10.68 -16.03
N PHE A 85 29.83 -11.06 -15.03
CA PHE A 85 28.62 -10.31 -14.66
C PHE A 85 28.97 -8.94 -14.09
N LEU A 86 29.96 -8.86 -13.20
CA LEU A 86 30.42 -7.61 -12.61
C LEU A 86 30.89 -6.63 -13.69
N ARG A 87 31.72 -7.09 -14.63
CA ARG A 87 32.24 -6.31 -15.76
C ARG A 87 31.13 -5.85 -16.70
N ALA A 88 30.18 -6.73 -17.04
CA ALA A 88 29.07 -6.40 -17.93
C ALA A 88 28.03 -5.46 -17.28
N SER A 89 27.83 -5.56 -15.96
CA SER A 89 26.94 -4.67 -15.20
C SER A 89 27.56 -3.31 -14.86
N GLU A 90 28.84 -3.13 -15.16
CA GLU A 90 29.59 -1.91 -14.85
C GLU A 90 29.17 -0.76 -15.78
N HIS A 91 28.80 0.35 -15.17
CA HIS A 91 28.45 1.60 -15.82
C HIS A 91 29.01 2.74 -14.98
N ALA A 92 29.13 3.93 -15.57
CA ALA A 92 29.58 5.09 -14.82
C ALA A 92 28.46 5.50 -13.84
N VAL A 93 28.73 5.24 -12.58
CA VAL A 93 27.93 5.69 -11.46
C VAL A 93 28.58 6.98 -10.96
N PRO A 94 27.86 7.95 -10.37
CA PRO A 94 28.49 9.03 -9.61
C PRO A 94 29.60 8.44 -8.74
N GLY A 95 30.83 8.98 -8.86
CA GLY A 95 32.02 8.35 -8.28
C GLY A 95 31.80 7.97 -6.82
N ASN A 96 31.11 8.82 -6.07
CA ASN A 96 30.81 8.62 -4.65
C ASN A 96 29.98 7.38 -4.26
N LYS A 97 29.41 6.59 -5.18
CA LYS A 97 28.56 5.42 -4.83
C LYS A 97 29.35 4.17 -4.40
N PHE A 98 30.64 4.09 -4.72
CA PHE A 98 31.49 2.99 -4.26
C PHE A 98 32.58 3.52 -3.35
N ALA A 99 32.92 2.79 -2.27
CA ALA A 99 33.96 3.21 -1.32
C ALA A 99 35.29 3.60 -2.00
N ARG A 100 35.71 2.86 -3.04
CA ARG A 100 36.93 3.16 -3.82
C ARG A 100 36.91 4.45 -4.64
N HIS A 101 35.72 4.96 -4.90
CA HIS A 101 35.47 6.15 -5.68
C HIS A 101 34.81 7.25 -4.83
N ALA A 102 34.70 7.05 -3.52
CA ALA A 102 34.21 8.05 -2.58
C ALA A 102 35.16 9.26 -2.55
N GLU A 103 34.58 10.46 -2.58
CA GLU A 103 35.28 11.74 -2.55
C GLU A 103 34.52 12.72 -1.65
N GLY A 104 35.23 13.65 -1.03
CA GLY A 104 34.65 14.66 -0.15
C GLY A 104 34.28 14.11 1.23
N ASN A 105 33.15 14.57 1.76
CA ASN A 105 32.62 14.15 3.06
C ASN A 105 31.70 12.94 2.86
N ILE A 106 31.97 11.86 3.58
CA ILE A 106 31.12 10.65 3.56
C ILE A 106 30.22 10.60 4.79
N HIS A 107 29.07 9.95 4.66
CA HIS A 107 28.15 9.71 5.77
C HIS A 107 27.99 8.19 5.97
N VAL A 108 27.99 7.74 7.21
CA VAL A 108 27.78 6.33 7.59
C VAL A 108 26.60 6.27 8.54
N MET A 109 25.47 5.74 8.07
CA MET A 109 24.27 5.57 8.87
C MET A 109 24.30 4.23 9.60
N ILE A 110 24.13 4.24 10.93
CA ILE A 110 24.19 3.07 11.79
C ILE A 110 22.89 2.95 12.60
N ASN A 111 22.35 1.74 12.68
CA ASN A 111 21.25 1.45 13.58
C ASN A 111 21.79 1.33 15.01
N ALA A 112 21.49 2.34 15.83
CA ALA A 112 21.94 2.50 17.21
C ALA A 112 20.98 1.85 18.23
N SER A 113 19.79 1.41 17.80
CA SER A 113 18.87 0.57 18.58
C SER A 113 19.30 -0.90 18.66
N ARG A 114 20.58 -1.20 18.38
CA ARG A 114 21.16 -2.55 18.44
C ARG A 114 22.49 -2.52 19.18
N THR A 115 22.81 -3.62 19.86
CA THR A 115 24.10 -3.81 20.54
C THR A 115 24.83 -5.07 20.00
N PRO A 116 26.07 -4.96 19.48
CA PRO A 116 26.77 -3.71 19.23
C PRO A 116 26.22 -3.01 17.97
N ALA A 117 26.22 -1.67 17.97
CA ALA A 117 25.78 -0.86 16.83
C ALA A 117 26.80 -0.98 15.67
N PHE A 118 28.09 -0.92 15.99
CA PHE A 118 29.18 -1.22 15.05
C PHE A 118 29.76 -2.63 15.28
N ARG A 119 29.99 -3.34 14.17
CA ARG A 119 30.54 -4.69 14.16
C ARG A 119 31.86 -4.74 13.38
N PRO A 120 32.98 -5.17 14.01
CA PRO A 120 34.26 -5.31 13.32
C PRO A 120 34.24 -6.30 12.14
N ASP A 121 33.35 -7.29 12.19
CA ASP A 121 33.15 -8.29 11.13
C ASP A 121 32.15 -7.86 10.05
N SER A 122 31.64 -6.62 10.11
CA SER A 122 30.66 -6.13 9.14
C SER A 122 31.22 -6.00 7.72
N TYR A 123 30.31 -5.96 6.74
CA TYR A 123 30.66 -5.69 5.35
C TYR A 123 31.36 -4.34 5.18
N PHE A 124 30.91 -3.33 5.93
CA PHE A 124 31.53 -2.01 5.93
C PHE A 124 33.01 -2.10 6.30
N THR A 125 33.34 -2.76 7.42
CA THR A 125 34.72 -2.89 7.91
C THR A 125 35.59 -3.75 6.99
N THR A 126 35.04 -4.84 6.43
CA THR A 126 35.83 -5.82 5.68
C THR A 126 35.94 -5.51 4.18
N LYS A 127 34.99 -4.76 3.61
CA LYS A 127 34.90 -4.55 2.14
C LYS A 127 34.81 -3.09 1.73
N GLU A 128 34.37 -2.16 2.58
CA GLU A 128 34.16 -0.77 2.18
C GLU A 128 35.26 0.11 2.75
N LEU A 129 35.40 0.17 4.08
CA LEU A 129 36.38 0.97 4.79
C LEU A 129 37.82 0.79 4.25
N PRO A 130 38.33 -0.44 3.96
CA PRO A 130 39.68 -0.61 3.41
C PRO A 130 39.85 0.07 2.05
N ASN A 131 38.79 0.06 1.24
CA ASN A 131 38.78 0.61 -0.11
C ASN A 131 38.57 2.13 -0.15
N ILE A 132 38.26 2.80 0.98
CA ILE A 132 38.13 4.26 1.02
C ILE A 132 39.51 4.90 0.84
N ASN A 133 39.61 5.79 -0.15
CA ASN A 133 40.82 6.53 -0.44
C ASN A 133 40.92 7.78 0.45
N ALA A 134 41.79 7.73 1.46
CA ALA A 134 42.00 8.81 2.43
C ALA A 134 42.62 10.10 1.84
N THR A 135 43.07 10.07 0.58
CA THR A 135 43.49 11.30 -0.12
C THR A 135 42.27 12.10 -0.60
N LYS A 136 41.18 11.41 -0.97
CA LYS A 136 39.96 12.00 -1.53
C LYS A 136 38.85 12.19 -0.50
N VAL A 137 38.84 11.37 0.54
CA VAL A 137 37.90 11.46 1.67
C VAL A 137 38.66 11.95 2.89
N LYS A 138 38.27 13.12 3.42
CA LYS A 138 38.91 13.73 4.59
C LYS A 138 38.04 13.73 5.83
N LYS A 139 36.72 13.58 5.67
CA LYS A 139 35.75 13.59 6.75
C LYS A 139 34.73 12.47 6.57
N ALA A 140 34.43 11.77 7.66
CA ALA A 140 33.35 10.80 7.77
C ALA A 140 32.43 11.21 8.91
N THR A 141 31.14 11.37 8.63
CA THR A 141 30.11 11.66 9.64
C THR A 141 29.29 10.40 9.90
N ILE A 142 29.34 9.90 11.12
CA ILE A 142 28.58 8.74 11.60
C ILE A 142 27.23 9.26 12.08
N LEU A 143 26.15 8.77 11.47
CA LEU A 143 24.78 9.11 11.81
C LEU A 143 24.20 7.95 12.62
N MET A 144 24.08 8.15 13.93
CA MET A 144 23.48 7.17 14.84
C MET A 144 21.96 7.34 14.81
N VAL A 145 21.26 6.30 14.36
CA VAL A 145 19.80 6.32 14.18
C VAL A 145 19.15 5.37 15.18
N HIS A 146 18.28 5.93 16.02
CA HIS A 146 17.48 5.19 16.98
C HIS A 146 16.03 5.09 16.51
N TYR A 147 15.39 3.95 16.76
CA TYR A 147 13.94 3.86 16.62
C TYR A 147 13.26 4.74 17.68
N LEU A 148 12.22 5.47 17.26
CA LEU A 148 11.55 6.54 18.00
C LEU A 148 10.95 6.13 19.35
N SER A 149 10.71 4.83 19.59
CA SER A 149 10.14 4.30 20.83
C SER A 149 11.08 3.36 21.58
N ASP A 150 12.27 3.12 21.05
CA ASP A 150 13.23 2.21 21.64
C ASP A 150 14.12 2.94 22.66
N PRO A 151 14.58 2.26 23.71
CA PRO A 151 15.62 2.80 24.57
C PRO A 151 16.90 3.05 23.77
N ILE A 152 17.63 4.10 24.13
CA ILE A 152 18.96 4.38 23.58
C ILE A 152 19.91 3.30 24.11
N LEU A 153 20.34 2.40 23.23
CA LEU A 153 21.23 1.29 23.58
C LEU A 153 22.70 1.62 23.32
N GLU A 154 22.99 2.33 22.23
CA GLU A 154 24.31 2.86 21.93
C GLU A 154 24.22 4.34 21.53
N SER A 155 25.27 5.09 21.76
CA SER A 155 25.38 6.50 21.36
C SER A 155 26.72 6.74 20.69
N CYS A 156 26.99 7.97 20.27
CA CYS A 156 28.29 8.36 19.77
C CYS A 156 29.47 8.08 20.73
N PHE A 157 29.20 7.91 22.02
CA PHE A 157 30.21 7.64 23.04
C PHE A 157 30.37 6.17 23.39
N SER A 158 29.58 5.27 22.79
CA SER A 158 29.65 3.84 23.04
C SER A 158 30.91 3.21 22.44
N ASP A 159 31.45 2.19 23.10
CA ASP A 159 32.73 1.55 22.74
C ASP A 159 32.79 1.09 21.28
N SER A 160 31.67 0.59 20.72
CA SER A 160 31.63 0.13 19.34
C SER A 160 31.81 1.29 18.34
N ILE A 161 31.29 2.47 18.66
CA ILE A 161 31.39 3.67 17.82
C ILE A 161 32.74 4.36 18.00
N VAL A 162 33.30 4.30 19.21
CA VAL A 162 34.69 4.71 19.47
C VAL A 162 35.66 3.84 18.65
N ASP A 163 35.46 2.52 18.58
CA ASP A 163 36.23 1.62 17.71
C ASP A 163 36.14 2.07 16.24
N LEU A 164 34.92 2.27 15.71
CA LEU A 164 34.75 2.76 14.34
C LEU A 164 35.46 4.10 14.09
N SER A 165 35.33 5.05 15.01
CA SER A 165 35.98 6.36 14.93
C SER A 165 37.50 6.23 14.89
N SER A 166 38.06 5.35 15.73
CA SER A 166 39.50 5.06 15.75
C SER A 166 40.00 4.48 14.42
N ARG A 167 39.18 3.66 13.73
CA ARG A 167 39.55 3.07 12.42
C ARG A 167 39.56 4.10 11.30
N PHE A 168 38.68 5.09 11.34
CA PHE A 168 38.75 6.24 10.43
C PHE A 168 39.98 7.10 10.70
N GLN A 169 40.26 7.40 11.97
CA GLN A 169 41.43 8.16 12.38
C GLN A 169 42.74 7.46 11.98
N ALA A 170 42.81 6.13 12.11
CA ALA A 170 43.96 5.33 11.66
C ALA A 170 44.20 5.42 10.14
N LYS A 171 43.16 5.75 9.36
CA LYS A 171 43.26 6.03 7.92
C LYS A 171 43.55 7.50 7.59
N GLY A 172 43.66 8.38 8.59
CA GLY A 172 43.82 9.82 8.39
C GLY A 172 42.54 10.51 7.94
N ILE A 173 41.37 9.94 8.27
CA ILE A 173 40.05 10.51 8.00
C ILE A 173 39.48 11.04 9.31
N VAL A 174 39.02 12.29 9.33
CA VAL A 174 38.37 12.90 10.50
C VAL A 174 37.01 12.24 10.69
N ALA A 175 36.75 11.66 11.85
CA ALA A 175 35.46 11.09 12.21
C ALA A 175 34.66 12.07 13.09
N GLU A 176 33.42 12.35 12.69
CA GLU A 176 32.40 13.04 13.47
C GLU A 176 31.24 12.08 13.71
N CYS A 177 30.55 12.20 14.84
CA CYS A 177 29.37 11.41 15.12
C CYS A 177 28.22 12.31 15.57
N VAL A 178 27.01 11.99 15.09
CA VAL A 178 25.78 12.71 15.41
C VAL A 178 24.71 11.70 15.83
N ASP A 179 24.21 11.83 17.05
CA ASP A 179 23.06 11.08 17.56
C ASP A 179 21.76 11.72 17.06
N ASN A 180 20.90 10.90 16.44
CA ASN A 180 19.56 11.28 15.96
C ASN A 180 19.55 12.61 15.20
N PRO A 181 20.21 12.68 14.03
CA PRO A 181 20.21 13.88 13.21
C PRO A 181 18.77 14.25 12.84
N ARG A 182 18.42 15.52 13.02
CA ARG A 182 17.05 16.06 12.85
C ARG A 182 16.37 15.63 11.55
N ASP A 183 17.11 15.63 10.44
CA ASP A 183 16.55 15.29 9.12
C ASP A 183 16.12 13.81 9.04
N VAL A 184 16.83 12.92 9.75
CA VAL A 184 16.47 11.50 9.82
C VAL A 184 15.31 11.29 10.78
N ASP A 185 15.26 11.99 11.90
CA ASP A 185 14.09 11.94 12.80
C ASP A 185 12.83 12.47 12.11
N LEU A 186 12.94 13.56 11.35
CA LEU A 186 11.84 14.07 10.52
C LEU A 186 11.36 13.03 9.52
N LEU A 187 12.28 12.28 8.90
CA LEU A 187 11.94 11.18 8.00
C LEU A 187 11.23 10.04 8.73
N MET A 188 11.70 9.66 9.93
CA MET A 188 11.08 8.60 10.74
C MET A 188 9.70 9.00 11.28
N CYS A 189 9.50 10.29 11.54
CA CYS A 189 8.24 10.85 12.02
C CYS A 189 7.26 11.22 10.90
N ALA A 190 7.62 11.03 9.62
CA ALA A 190 6.78 11.42 8.50
C ALA A 190 5.49 10.59 8.40
N ASP A 191 5.54 9.32 8.81
CA ASP A 191 4.40 8.40 8.76
C ASP A 191 3.47 8.55 9.98
N ASP A 192 4.03 8.85 11.16
CA ASP A 192 3.28 9.08 12.41
C ASP A 192 3.93 10.20 13.25
N PRO A 193 3.53 11.48 13.04
CA PRO A 193 4.11 12.61 13.75
C PRO A 193 3.67 12.71 15.23
N GLU A 194 2.65 11.94 15.65
CA GLU A 194 2.15 11.93 17.02
C GLU A 194 2.87 10.89 17.91
N GLN A 195 3.74 10.06 17.33
CA GLN A 195 4.53 9.09 18.08
C GLN A 195 5.39 9.77 19.16
N SER A 196 5.56 9.10 20.30
CA SER A 196 6.24 9.65 21.48
C SER A 196 7.66 10.18 21.20
N GLY A 197 8.39 9.57 20.27
CA GLY A 197 9.73 10.01 19.86
C GLY A 197 9.76 11.27 18.99
N CYS A 198 8.63 11.68 18.42
CA CYS A 198 8.52 12.82 17.51
C CYS A 198 8.25 14.15 18.23
N GLN A 199 7.90 14.11 19.51
CA GLN A 199 7.52 15.29 20.29
C GLN A 199 8.65 16.33 20.40
N HIS A 200 9.90 15.88 20.40
CA HIS A 200 11.06 16.79 20.43
C HIS A 200 11.21 17.61 19.14
N LEU A 201 10.64 17.16 18.01
CA LEU A 201 10.63 17.92 16.76
C LEU A 201 9.53 18.99 16.75
N LEU A 202 8.45 18.78 17.51
CA LEU A 202 7.30 19.71 17.61
C LEU A 202 7.60 20.93 18.51
N SER A 203 8.54 20.81 19.44
CA SER A 203 8.86 21.86 20.43
C SER A 203 9.64 23.06 19.87
N THR A 204 10.07 23.02 18.60
CA THR A 204 10.77 24.13 17.92
C THR A 204 9.88 24.94 16.98
N SER A 205 8.56 24.74 17.00
CA SER A 205 7.62 25.65 16.33
C SER A 205 7.48 26.96 17.12
N THR A 206 8.56 27.73 17.22
CA THR A 206 8.39 29.18 17.22
C THR A 206 7.82 29.52 15.85
N ALA A 207 6.67 30.19 15.83
CA ALA A 207 6.07 30.69 14.61
C ALA A 207 7.15 31.45 13.83
N VAL A 208 7.68 30.84 12.77
CA VAL A 208 8.47 31.55 11.79
C VAL A 208 7.47 32.46 11.10
N ASN A 209 7.42 33.71 11.55
CA ASN A 209 6.88 34.78 10.72
C ASN A 209 7.71 34.73 9.44
N LEU A 210 7.11 34.22 8.37
CA LEU A 210 7.64 34.29 7.02
C LEU A 210 7.64 35.75 6.57
N THR A 211 8.54 36.55 7.15
CA THR A 211 9.07 37.71 6.45
C THR A 211 9.90 37.15 5.32
N LEU A 212 9.41 37.34 4.09
CA LEU A 212 10.16 37.11 2.86
C LEU A 212 11.62 37.54 3.07
N PHE A 213 12.55 36.60 2.87
CA PHE A 213 13.96 36.95 2.71
C PHE A 213 14.05 37.98 1.58
N ASP A 214 14.39 39.22 1.92
CA ASP A 214 14.63 40.27 0.96
C ASP A 214 16.01 40.04 0.32
N VAL A 215 16.00 39.59 -0.93
CA VAL A 215 17.21 39.30 -1.73
C VAL A 215 17.73 40.57 -2.43
N SER A 216 17.26 41.76 -2.06
CA SER A 216 17.64 43.04 -2.66
C SER A 216 19.10 43.45 -2.45
N SER A 217 19.89 42.70 -1.68
CA SER A 217 21.28 43.04 -1.37
C SER A 217 22.35 42.27 -2.17
N CYS A 218 21.99 41.33 -3.06
CA CYS A 218 22.96 40.69 -3.95
C CYS A 218 23.25 41.57 -5.18
N LYS A 219 24.23 42.47 -5.08
CA LYS A 219 24.88 43.08 -6.25
C LYS A 219 25.79 42.03 -6.92
N ILE A 220 25.31 41.46 -8.01
CA ILE A 220 26.15 40.70 -8.96
C ILE A 220 26.64 41.72 -9.99
N THR A 221 27.96 41.83 -10.11
CA THR A 221 28.65 42.64 -11.12
C THR A 221 28.27 42.19 -12.52
N ASP A 222 28.03 43.16 -13.39
CA ASP A 222 27.52 42.95 -14.75
C ASP A 222 28.55 42.24 -15.64
N ASP A 223 28.31 40.95 -15.90
CA ASP A 223 28.81 40.22 -17.06
C ASP A 223 27.59 39.59 -17.79
N GLU A 224 27.59 39.62 -19.13
CA GLU A 224 26.43 39.44 -20.01
C GLU A 224 25.71 38.06 -19.94
N ASP A 225 26.17 37.11 -19.14
CA ASP A 225 25.50 35.80 -18.93
C ASP A 225 24.40 35.82 -17.83
N GLY A 226 24.16 36.96 -17.17
CA GLY A 226 23.30 37.07 -15.99
C GLY A 226 21.78 37.05 -16.21
N LEU A 227 21.28 37.16 -17.45
CA LEU A 227 19.83 37.33 -17.71
C LEU A 227 19.04 36.02 -17.60
N SER A 228 19.67 34.88 -17.91
CA SER A 228 19.05 33.54 -17.83
C SER A 228 18.90 33.08 -16.36
N SER A 229 19.90 33.38 -15.52
CA SER A 229 19.91 32.96 -14.11
C SER A 229 18.92 33.76 -13.24
N LYS A 230 18.69 35.04 -13.54
CA LYS A 230 17.66 35.86 -12.86
C LYS A 230 16.24 35.42 -13.18
N ASN A 231 15.97 35.02 -14.42
CA ASN A 231 14.66 34.50 -14.82
C ASN A 231 14.36 33.13 -14.19
N GLY A 232 15.34 32.21 -14.15
CA GLY A 232 15.17 30.91 -13.49
C GLY A 232 14.93 31.02 -11.98
N MET A 233 15.58 31.97 -11.31
CA MET A 233 15.37 32.22 -9.88
C MET A 233 14.01 32.86 -9.57
N LEU A 234 13.51 33.75 -10.45
CA LEU A 234 12.17 34.33 -10.34
C LEU A 234 11.07 33.28 -10.60
N GLU A 235 11.28 32.39 -11.57
CA GLU A 235 10.39 31.26 -11.83
C GLU A 235 10.34 30.29 -10.63
N MET A 236 11.49 30.00 -10.01
CA MET A 236 11.55 29.16 -8.82
C MET A 236 10.83 29.80 -7.62
N GLN A 237 10.98 31.12 -7.42
CA GLN A 237 10.26 31.86 -6.38
C GLN A 237 8.73 31.87 -6.60
N ASN A 238 8.29 32.00 -7.85
CA ASN A 238 6.87 31.93 -8.20
C ASN A 238 6.29 30.52 -8.01
N ALA A 239 7.05 29.47 -8.34
CA ALA A 239 6.67 28.09 -8.09
C ALA A 239 6.52 27.80 -6.59
N ILE A 240 7.45 28.29 -5.75
CA ILE A 240 7.39 28.14 -4.29
C ILE A 240 6.15 28.85 -3.73
N LYS A 241 5.87 30.09 -4.16
CA LYS A 241 4.66 30.82 -3.75
C LYS A 241 3.38 30.07 -4.14
N GLN A 242 3.36 29.49 -5.34
CA GLN A 242 2.22 28.71 -5.82
C GLN A 242 2.03 27.42 -5.03
N GLN A 243 3.11 26.73 -4.66
CA GLN A 243 3.06 25.55 -3.82
C GLN A 243 2.57 25.88 -2.41
N ASN A 244 3.05 26.96 -1.80
CA ASN A 244 2.59 27.39 -0.47
C ASN A 244 1.08 27.70 -0.44
N MET A 245 0.55 28.35 -1.50
CA MET A 245 -0.91 28.57 -1.61
C MET A 245 -1.69 27.26 -1.81
N ARG A 246 -1.13 26.27 -2.50
CA ARG A 246 -1.76 24.94 -2.62
C ARG A 246 -1.78 24.22 -1.27
N ILE A 247 -0.69 24.27 -0.51
CA ILE A 247 -0.59 23.65 0.81
C ILE A 247 -1.66 24.22 1.76
N GLN A 248 -1.77 25.55 1.86
CA GLN A 248 -2.80 26.19 2.70
C GLN A 248 -4.24 25.81 2.30
N ASN A 249 -4.50 25.69 1.00
CA ASN A 249 -5.81 25.26 0.50
C ASN A 249 -6.09 23.77 0.80
N LEU A 250 -5.06 22.93 0.77
CA LEU A 250 -5.15 21.51 1.12
C LEU A 250 -5.41 21.35 2.62
N GLU A 251 -4.70 22.08 3.48
CA GLU A 251 -4.91 22.08 4.94
C GLU A 251 -6.35 22.49 5.30
N LYS A 252 -6.88 23.53 4.64
CA LYS A 252 -8.27 23.95 4.81
C LYS A 252 -9.27 22.89 4.34
N SER A 253 -8.95 22.20 3.25
CA SER A 253 -9.78 21.12 2.71
C SER A 253 -9.76 19.89 3.62
N LEU A 254 -8.63 19.59 4.24
CA LEU A 254 -8.45 18.51 5.21
C LEU A 254 -9.29 18.76 6.46
N SER A 255 -9.19 19.95 7.05
CA SER A 255 -10.02 20.35 8.21
C SER A 255 -11.53 20.25 7.92
N LEU A 256 -11.95 20.61 6.70
CA LEU A 256 -13.36 20.47 6.30
C LEU A 256 -13.77 19.00 6.13
N ALA A 257 -12.87 18.15 5.62
CA ALA A 257 -13.10 16.72 5.48
C ALA A 257 -13.23 16.04 6.85
N GLU A 258 -12.36 16.37 7.80
CA GLU A 258 -12.40 15.86 9.18
C GLU A 258 -13.74 16.19 9.86
N ASN A 259 -14.18 17.45 9.80
CA ASN A 259 -15.48 17.87 10.32
C ASN A 259 -16.64 17.10 9.68
N ARG A 260 -16.54 16.79 8.38
CA ARG A 260 -17.56 16.02 7.67
C ARG A 260 -17.55 14.55 8.11
N ILE A 261 -16.37 13.96 8.33
CA ILE A 261 -16.22 12.59 8.84
C ILE A 261 -16.82 12.48 10.25
N SER A 262 -16.53 13.43 11.14
CA SER A 262 -17.10 13.43 12.50
C SER A 262 -18.62 13.51 12.49
N ARG A 263 -19.21 14.30 11.58
CA ARG A 263 -20.67 14.36 11.41
C ARG A 263 -21.26 13.06 10.86
N LEU A 264 -20.64 12.46 9.85
CA LEU A 264 -21.10 11.19 9.29
C LEU A 264 -21.01 10.06 10.33
N PHE A 265 -19.98 10.08 11.18
CA PHE A 265 -19.84 9.11 12.26
C PHE A 265 -20.98 9.23 13.28
N SER A 266 -21.35 10.45 13.67
CA SER A 266 -22.48 10.65 14.61
C SER A 266 -23.83 10.25 14.01
N GLU A 267 -24.06 10.52 12.72
CA GLU A 267 -25.26 10.07 11.99
C GLU A 267 -25.33 8.53 11.88
N GLN A 268 -24.20 7.87 11.60
CA GLN A 268 -24.10 6.42 11.52
C GLN A 268 -24.39 5.76 12.89
N VAL A 269 -23.83 6.31 13.98
CA VAL A 269 -24.11 5.83 15.34
C VAL A 269 -25.60 5.96 15.67
N HIS A 270 -26.22 7.08 15.30
CA HIS A 270 -27.66 7.27 15.52
C HIS A 270 -28.51 6.26 14.73
N SER A 271 -28.16 6.00 13.47
CA SER A 271 -28.85 5.01 12.62
C SER A 271 -28.74 3.58 13.18
N GLU A 272 -27.56 3.17 13.64
CA GLU A 272 -27.37 1.85 14.24
C GLU A 272 -28.10 1.72 15.59
N GLN A 273 -28.17 2.79 16.40
CA GLN A 273 -29.00 2.80 17.62
C GLN A 273 -30.49 2.59 17.30
N GLN A 274 -31.02 3.24 16.25
CA GLN A 274 -32.39 3.00 15.80
C GLN A 274 -32.59 1.56 15.32
N ARG A 275 -31.61 1.00 14.61
CA ARG A 275 -31.65 -0.39 14.12
C ARG A 275 -31.68 -1.41 15.26
N ILE A 276 -30.90 -1.17 16.33
CA ILE A 276 -30.92 -1.99 17.56
C ILE A 276 -32.31 -1.91 18.21
N GLN A 277 -32.88 -0.72 18.37
CA GLN A 277 -34.23 -0.58 18.92
C GLN A 277 -35.29 -1.31 18.08
N LEU A 278 -35.17 -1.26 16.75
CA LEU A 278 -36.08 -1.95 15.85
C LEU A 278 -35.98 -3.47 16.02
N LYS A 279 -34.76 -4.01 16.11
CA LYS A 279 -34.52 -5.44 16.36
C LYS A 279 -35.12 -5.90 17.69
N LEU A 280 -35.00 -5.10 18.76
CA LEU A 280 -35.59 -5.39 20.06
C LEU A 280 -37.12 -5.41 20.03
N ARG A 281 -37.75 -4.50 19.29
CA ARG A 281 -39.22 -4.54 19.08
C ARG A 281 -39.64 -5.78 18.29
N LEU A 282 -38.85 -6.15 17.29
CA LEU A 282 -39.13 -7.30 16.42
C LEU A 282 -39.02 -8.62 17.19
N SER A 283 -38.03 -8.77 18.07
CA SER A 283 -37.90 -9.95 18.93
C SER A 283 -39.05 -10.07 19.93
N LYS A 284 -39.53 -8.95 20.49
CA LYS A 284 -40.70 -8.92 21.37
C LYS A 284 -41.98 -9.38 20.64
N ILE A 285 -42.22 -8.86 19.44
CA ILE A 285 -43.36 -9.26 18.59
C ILE A 285 -43.29 -10.75 18.25
N GLN A 286 -42.10 -11.28 17.93
CA GLN A 286 -41.91 -12.71 17.64
C GLN A 286 -42.18 -13.59 18.88
N SER A 287 -41.79 -13.14 20.07
CA SER A 287 -42.08 -13.83 21.33
C SER A 287 -43.59 -13.88 21.60
N ASP A 288 -44.28 -12.74 21.42
CA ASP A 288 -45.74 -12.66 21.60
C ASP A 288 -46.49 -13.55 20.58
N LEU A 289 -46.01 -13.63 19.34
CA LEU A 289 -46.53 -14.54 18.31
C LEU A 289 -46.36 -16.02 18.68
N LYS A 290 -45.20 -16.41 19.24
CA LYS A 290 -44.96 -17.77 19.73
C LYS A 290 -45.87 -18.11 20.92
N LYS A 291 -46.08 -17.16 21.84
CA LYS A 291 -47.00 -17.31 22.97
C LYS A 291 -48.44 -17.50 22.49
N CYS A 292 -48.88 -16.74 21.49
CA CYS A 292 -50.20 -16.91 20.88
C CYS A 292 -50.38 -18.26 20.17
N LYS A 293 -49.37 -18.74 19.44
CA LYS A 293 -49.42 -20.05 18.76
C LYS A 293 -49.54 -21.23 19.74
N ARG A 294 -48.84 -21.18 20.89
CA ARG A 294 -48.93 -22.23 21.92
C ARG A 294 -50.33 -22.31 22.56
N ILE A 295 -50.98 -21.16 22.76
CA ILE A 295 -52.36 -21.10 23.28
C ILE A 295 -53.36 -21.71 22.26
N GLY A 296 -53.12 -21.54 20.96
CA GLY A 296 -53.95 -22.12 19.90
C GLY A 296 -53.82 -23.63 19.70
N GLN A 297 -52.68 -24.23 20.04
CA GLN A 297 -52.45 -25.68 19.88
C GLN A 297 -52.93 -26.53 21.07
N SER A 298 -53.16 -25.92 22.24
CA SER A 298 -53.63 -26.62 23.45
C SER A 298 -55.15 -26.85 23.52
N ARG A 299 -55.94 -26.43 22.53
CA ARG A 299 -57.41 -26.52 22.55
C ARG A 299 -57.96 -27.15 21.27
N ARG A 300 -57.84 -28.48 21.16
CA ARG A 300 -58.68 -29.32 20.26
C ARG A 300 -59.68 -30.20 21.01
N SER A 301 -59.74 -30.12 22.34
CA SER A 301 -60.72 -30.84 23.15
C SER A 301 -61.52 -29.87 24.03
N HIS A 302 -62.84 -29.85 23.80
CA HIS A 302 -63.90 -29.32 24.65
C HIS A 302 -64.18 -27.81 24.54
N GLY A 303 -65.33 -27.51 23.95
CA GLY A 303 -65.91 -26.18 23.89
C GLY A 303 -66.54 -25.81 25.23
N VAL A 304 -66.19 -24.63 25.73
CA VAL A 304 -67.02 -23.57 26.35
C VAL A 304 -66.05 -22.39 26.61
N PHE A 305 -66.43 -21.18 26.19
CA PHE A 305 -65.64 -19.97 26.37
C PHE A 305 -65.79 -19.38 27.78
N PRO A 306 -64.67 -18.96 28.40
CA PRO A 306 -64.62 -17.69 29.10
C PRO A 306 -63.65 -16.73 28.42
N GLY A 307 -64.08 -15.48 28.27
CA GLY A 307 -63.35 -14.42 27.57
C GLY A 307 -62.07 -13.95 28.27
N ASN A 308 -61.25 -13.26 27.47
CA ASN A 308 -60.08 -12.42 27.85
C ASN A 308 -58.67 -13.04 27.77
N ALA A 309 -58.39 -13.92 26.80
CA ALA A 309 -57.02 -14.20 26.37
C ALA A 309 -56.86 -13.92 24.86
N CYS A 310 -56.11 -12.87 24.53
CA CYS A 310 -55.85 -12.32 23.18
C CYS A 310 -56.95 -11.40 22.61
N ARG A 311 -57.13 -10.22 23.21
CA ARG A 311 -57.82 -9.10 22.56
C ARG A 311 -56.80 -8.34 21.70
N PHE A 312 -56.73 -8.64 20.41
CA PHE A 312 -56.16 -7.69 19.46
C PHE A 312 -57.10 -6.48 19.43
N SER A 313 -56.60 -5.29 19.76
CA SER A 313 -57.33 -4.06 19.42
C SER A 313 -57.50 -4.09 17.90
N LYS A 314 -58.75 -4.19 17.43
CA LYS A 314 -59.07 -3.94 16.02
C LYS A 314 -58.61 -2.51 15.74
N VAL A 315 -57.42 -2.37 15.16
CA VAL A 315 -57.02 -1.12 14.55
C VAL A 315 -58.01 -0.92 13.40
N SER A 316 -58.86 0.09 13.54
CA SER A 316 -59.84 0.47 12.54
C SER A 316 -59.15 0.54 11.16
N LYS A 317 -59.75 -0.10 10.16
CA LYS A 317 -59.34 -0.06 8.73
C LYS A 317 -59.18 1.38 8.20
N GLU A 318 -59.68 2.36 8.93
CA GLU A 318 -59.58 3.78 8.63
C GLU A 318 -58.19 4.37 8.98
N LYS A 319 -57.49 3.83 9.98
CA LYS A 319 -56.14 4.28 10.37
C LYS A 319 -55.07 3.81 9.38
N GLU A 320 -55.21 2.57 8.91
CA GLU A 320 -54.33 1.96 7.89
C GLU A 320 -54.46 2.67 6.52
N ARG A 321 -55.66 3.17 6.20
CA ARG A 321 -55.93 3.93 4.97
C ARG A 321 -55.39 5.38 5.02
N LYS A 322 -55.30 5.99 6.21
CA LYS A 322 -54.63 7.30 6.41
C LYS A 322 -53.11 7.20 6.30
N GLU A 323 -52.51 6.13 6.82
CA GLU A 323 -51.06 5.91 6.79
C GLU A 323 -50.54 5.47 5.40
N ARG A 324 -51.31 4.65 4.67
CA ARG A 324 -51.03 4.39 3.23
C ARG A 324 -51.19 5.65 2.37
N ARG A 325 -52.10 6.57 2.73
CA ARG A 325 -52.26 7.85 2.03
C ARG A 325 -51.08 8.82 2.28
N SER A 326 -50.47 8.81 3.47
CA SER A 326 -49.27 9.64 3.72
C SER A 326 -48.04 9.11 2.97
N LEU A 327 -47.86 7.78 2.88
CA LEU A 327 -46.77 7.16 2.11
C LEU A 327 -46.94 7.30 0.58
N SER A 328 -48.18 7.37 0.09
CA SER A 328 -48.46 7.60 -1.34
C SER A 328 -48.25 9.06 -1.79
N LYS A 329 -48.14 10.01 -0.86
CA LYS A 329 -47.89 11.44 -1.16
C LYS A 329 -46.41 11.77 -1.40
N VAL A 330 -45.48 10.85 -1.14
CA VAL A 330 -44.03 11.09 -1.27
C VAL A 330 -43.43 10.59 -2.59
N ARG A 331 -44.20 9.89 -3.43
CA ARG A 331 -43.73 9.46 -4.76
C ARG A 331 -44.77 9.70 -5.84
N LYS A 332 -44.82 10.92 -6.36
CA LYS A 332 -45.27 11.23 -7.72
C LYS A 332 -44.73 12.59 -8.17
N GLY A 333 -43.87 12.54 -9.19
CA GLY A 333 -43.23 13.67 -9.87
C GLY A 333 -41.71 13.48 -9.87
N ARG A 334 -40.99 13.28 -10.98
CA ARG A 334 -41.27 13.38 -12.41
C ARG A 334 -40.32 12.44 -13.17
N LEU A 335 -40.75 11.93 -14.32
CA LEU A 335 -39.85 11.44 -15.36
C LEU A 335 -39.09 12.63 -16.00
N LEU A 336 -37.79 12.42 -16.22
CA LEU A 336 -36.82 13.02 -17.16
C LEU A 336 -37.06 14.44 -17.74
N GLU A 337 -36.16 15.38 -17.40
CA GLU A 337 -35.23 16.05 -18.35
C GLU A 337 -34.10 16.79 -17.56
N PRO A 338 -32.92 17.05 -18.18
CA PRO A 338 -31.70 17.47 -17.50
C PRO A 338 -31.56 19.00 -17.40
N LEU A 339 -31.02 19.50 -16.29
CA LEU A 339 -30.65 20.92 -16.09
C LEU A 339 -29.45 21.00 -15.13
N PRO A 340 -28.64 22.09 -15.20
CA PRO A 340 -27.24 22.04 -15.54
C PRO A 340 -26.34 22.00 -14.30
N THR A 341 -25.12 21.55 -14.52
CA THR A 341 -23.96 21.61 -13.63
C THR A 341 -23.86 22.95 -12.89
N PRO A 342 -23.43 22.90 -11.62
CA PRO A 342 -22.30 23.69 -11.16
C PRO A 342 -21.12 22.74 -11.06
N THR A 343 -20.16 22.90 -11.97
CA THR A 343 -18.82 22.34 -11.85
C THR A 343 -18.17 22.83 -10.56
N PRO A 344 -17.64 21.92 -9.73
CA PRO A 344 -16.26 21.97 -9.35
C PRO A 344 -15.54 21.01 -10.30
N THR A 345 -14.73 21.56 -11.19
CA THR A 345 -13.74 20.81 -11.95
C THR A 345 -12.68 20.32 -10.97
N THR A 346 -13.04 19.37 -10.11
CA THR A 346 -12.06 18.60 -9.34
C THR A 346 -11.69 17.44 -10.24
N THR A 347 -10.53 17.58 -10.87
CA THR A 347 -9.86 16.54 -11.64
C THR A 347 -9.91 15.21 -10.88
N MET A 348 -10.80 14.31 -11.29
CA MET A 348 -10.92 12.95 -10.73
C MET A 348 -9.67 12.15 -11.13
N SER A 349 -8.63 12.20 -10.30
CA SER A 349 -7.41 11.40 -10.47
C SER A 349 -7.43 10.13 -9.62
N GLU A 350 -8.12 10.13 -8.48
CA GLU A 350 -8.10 9.00 -7.55
C GLU A 350 -9.30 8.05 -7.78
N VAL A 351 -8.99 6.78 -8.01
CA VAL A 351 -9.98 5.70 -8.14
C VAL A 351 -9.44 4.49 -7.38
N ALA A 352 -10.18 4.00 -6.41
CA ALA A 352 -9.81 2.81 -5.63
C ALA A 352 -11.04 2.17 -4.99
N PHE A 353 -11.09 0.84 -4.94
CA PHE A 353 -12.11 0.12 -4.22
C PHE A 353 -11.57 -1.11 -3.51
N PHE A 354 -12.27 -1.51 -2.46
CA PHE A 354 -12.05 -2.77 -1.75
C PHE A 354 -13.41 -3.28 -1.25
N ALA A 355 -13.70 -4.53 -1.56
CA ALA A 355 -14.91 -5.21 -1.14
C ALA A 355 -14.67 -6.68 -0.80
N TYR A 356 -15.55 -7.26 0.00
CA TYR A 356 -15.53 -8.69 0.32
C TYR A 356 -16.95 -9.29 0.33
N MET A 357 -17.02 -10.62 0.27
CA MET A 357 -18.30 -11.35 0.34
C MET A 357 -18.81 -11.43 1.79
N SER A 358 -20.07 -11.05 2.03
CA SER A 358 -20.68 -11.09 3.36
C SER A 358 -20.88 -12.51 3.89
N GLN A 359 -21.14 -13.46 2.99
CA GLN A 359 -21.46 -14.85 3.27
C GLN A 359 -20.79 -15.79 2.25
N PRO A 360 -20.66 -17.09 2.57
CA PRO A 360 -20.22 -18.10 1.61
C PRO A 360 -21.15 -18.19 0.39
N LEU A 361 -20.57 -18.52 -0.76
CA LEU A 361 -21.27 -18.80 -2.00
C LEU A 361 -21.23 -20.30 -2.29
N THR A 362 -22.39 -20.94 -2.19
CA THR A 362 -22.54 -22.39 -2.36
C THR A 362 -22.71 -22.77 -3.83
N LYS A 363 -21.91 -23.72 -4.31
CA LYS A 363 -21.96 -24.35 -5.64
C LYS A 363 -22.32 -23.38 -6.78
N PRO A 364 -21.53 -22.31 -6.97
CA PRO A 364 -21.80 -21.37 -8.03
C PRO A 364 -21.60 -22.05 -9.41
N GLY A 365 -22.51 -21.75 -10.34
CA GLY A 365 -22.42 -22.29 -11.70
C GLY A 365 -21.29 -21.67 -12.53
N GLY A 366 -20.92 -22.34 -13.63
CA GLY A 366 -20.03 -21.74 -14.63
C GLY A 366 -20.55 -20.39 -15.13
N GLN A 367 -19.64 -19.46 -15.42
CA GLN A 367 -19.92 -18.07 -15.81
C GLN A 367 -20.60 -17.20 -14.73
N HIS A 368 -20.83 -17.70 -13.52
CA HIS A 368 -21.40 -16.91 -12.44
C HIS A 368 -20.47 -15.73 -12.08
N ILE A 369 -20.99 -14.50 -12.11
CA ILE A 369 -20.26 -13.29 -11.70
C ILE A 369 -20.22 -13.22 -10.18
N LEU A 370 -19.01 -13.10 -9.63
CA LEU A 370 -18.79 -13.00 -8.19
C LEU A 370 -19.14 -11.60 -7.67
N LYS A 371 -19.97 -11.56 -6.62
CA LYS A 371 -20.42 -10.32 -5.99
C LYS A 371 -19.77 -10.17 -4.64
N PHE A 372 -18.95 -9.14 -4.48
CA PHE A 372 -18.34 -8.77 -3.21
C PHE A 372 -19.19 -7.65 -2.61
N ASP A 373 -20.24 -8.05 -1.90
CA ASP A 373 -21.36 -7.20 -1.52
C ASP A 373 -21.07 -6.25 -0.34
N VAL A 374 -19.97 -6.47 0.40
CA VAL A 374 -19.56 -5.58 1.48
C VAL A 374 -18.40 -4.70 1.04
N VAL A 375 -18.74 -3.47 0.65
CA VAL A 375 -17.78 -2.45 0.23
C VAL A 375 -17.21 -1.71 1.44
N LYS A 376 -15.88 -1.65 1.55
CA LYS A 376 -15.18 -0.83 2.57
C LYS A 376 -14.58 0.45 2.00
N LEU A 377 -14.20 0.43 0.73
CA LEU A 377 -13.65 1.58 0.01
C LEU A 377 -14.24 1.60 -1.41
N ASN A 378 -14.62 2.78 -1.91
CA ASN A 378 -15.09 2.96 -3.29
C ASN A 378 -14.87 4.40 -3.78
N VAL A 379 -13.62 4.86 -3.72
CA VAL A 379 -13.20 6.15 -4.26
C VAL A 379 -13.43 6.15 -5.77
N GLY A 380 -14.09 7.20 -6.27
CA GLY A 380 -14.52 7.28 -7.67
C GLY A 380 -15.85 6.58 -7.96
N ASN A 381 -16.50 5.95 -6.96
CA ASN A 381 -17.78 5.23 -7.08
C ASN A 381 -17.81 4.22 -8.24
N ALA A 382 -16.66 3.60 -8.49
CA ALA A 382 -16.42 2.79 -9.67
C ALA A 382 -16.86 1.33 -9.49
N TYR A 383 -16.92 0.81 -8.26
CA TYR A 383 -17.38 -0.57 -7.99
C TYR A 383 -18.86 -0.63 -7.63
N HIS A 384 -19.56 -1.64 -8.15
CA HIS A 384 -20.99 -1.84 -7.95
C HIS A 384 -21.29 -3.16 -7.21
N GLN A 385 -21.58 -3.05 -5.92
CA GLN A 385 -21.72 -4.19 -4.99
C GLN A 385 -22.82 -5.21 -5.36
N TYR A 386 -23.87 -4.79 -6.09
CA TYR A 386 -24.98 -5.66 -6.47
C TYR A 386 -24.75 -6.44 -7.76
N THR A 387 -23.85 -5.94 -8.62
CA THR A 387 -23.50 -6.55 -9.91
C THR A 387 -22.16 -7.28 -9.84
N GLY A 388 -21.25 -6.84 -8.96
CA GLY A 388 -19.88 -7.34 -8.89
C GLY A 388 -18.93 -6.66 -9.89
N VAL A 389 -19.41 -5.63 -10.59
CA VAL A 389 -18.71 -4.98 -11.70
C VAL A 389 -18.01 -3.71 -11.24
N PHE A 390 -16.79 -3.52 -11.71
CA PHE A 390 -16.02 -2.29 -11.63
C PHE A 390 -16.07 -1.58 -12.98
N ASN A 391 -16.49 -0.32 -12.97
CA ASN A 391 -16.57 0.55 -14.13
C ASN A 391 -15.56 1.70 -13.98
N PRO A 392 -14.45 1.71 -14.74
CA PRO A 392 -13.46 2.77 -14.65
C PRO A 392 -14.09 4.15 -14.97
N PRO A 393 -13.98 5.15 -14.09
CA PRO A 393 -14.52 6.49 -14.34
C PRO A 393 -13.61 7.33 -15.26
N SER A 394 -12.35 6.91 -15.44
CA SER A 394 -11.35 7.51 -16.33
C SER A 394 -10.52 6.41 -16.99
N SER A 395 -10.05 6.62 -18.21
CA SER A 395 -9.08 5.71 -18.81
C SER A 395 -7.72 5.78 -18.09
N GLY A 396 -7.04 4.65 -17.96
CA GLY A 396 -5.70 4.60 -17.39
C GLY A 396 -5.26 3.19 -16.98
N ILE A 397 -4.16 3.14 -16.22
CA ILE A 397 -3.61 1.90 -15.71
C ILE A 397 -4.23 1.60 -14.35
N TYR A 398 -4.75 0.39 -14.20
CA TYR A 398 -5.41 -0.08 -13.00
C TYR A 398 -4.76 -1.36 -12.51
N VAL A 399 -4.55 -1.46 -11.19
CA VAL A 399 -4.22 -2.72 -10.53
C VAL A 399 -5.52 -3.35 -10.06
N MET A 400 -5.71 -4.63 -10.35
CA MET A 400 -6.84 -5.42 -9.88
C MET A 400 -6.30 -6.63 -9.13
N THR A 401 -6.90 -6.94 -7.99
CA THR A 401 -6.54 -8.11 -7.19
C THR A 401 -7.78 -8.73 -6.56
N TRP A 402 -7.87 -10.05 -6.60
CA TRP A 402 -8.94 -10.79 -5.93
C TRP A 402 -8.37 -12.01 -5.22
N SER A 403 -9.02 -12.35 -4.10
CA SER A 403 -8.67 -13.50 -3.28
C SER A 403 -9.90 -14.35 -3.03
N LEU A 404 -9.72 -15.66 -3.08
CA LEU A 404 -10.77 -16.63 -2.82
C LEU A 404 -10.32 -17.58 -1.72
N ARG A 405 -11.21 -17.83 -0.76
CA ARG A 405 -11.04 -18.90 0.20
C ARG A 405 -11.94 -20.06 -0.20
N VAL A 406 -11.35 -21.24 -0.32
CA VAL A 406 -12.03 -22.49 -0.67
C VAL A 406 -11.65 -23.56 0.34
N ARG A 407 -12.56 -24.51 0.56
CA ARG A 407 -12.36 -25.58 1.55
C ARG A 407 -12.81 -26.90 0.96
N THR A 408 -12.19 -27.97 1.42
CA THR A 408 -12.67 -29.35 1.34
C THR A 408 -13.21 -29.74 -0.03
N SER A 409 -12.41 -30.47 -0.81
CA SER A 409 -12.84 -31.00 -2.11
C SER A 409 -13.44 -29.88 -2.96
N THR A 410 -12.63 -28.90 -3.34
CA THR A 410 -13.09 -27.79 -4.18
C THR A 410 -12.14 -27.63 -5.36
N SER A 411 -12.70 -27.49 -6.56
CA SER A 411 -12.00 -27.20 -7.81
C SER A 411 -12.76 -26.09 -8.52
N ILE A 412 -12.34 -24.84 -8.27
CA ILE A 412 -12.95 -23.64 -8.85
C ILE A 412 -11.86 -22.85 -9.55
N SER A 413 -12.09 -22.53 -10.83
CA SER A 413 -11.31 -21.55 -11.56
C SER A 413 -12.11 -20.28 -11.73
N THR A 414 -11.48 -19.14 -11.48
CA THR A 414 -12.07 -17.81 -11.70
C THR A 414 -11.29 -17.03 -12.73
N GLU A 415 -11.98 -16.13 -13.41
CA GLU A 415 -11.45 -15.30 -14.49
C GLU A 415 -11.76 -13.83 -14.20
N LEU A 416 -10.76 -12.96 -14.39
CA LEU A 416 -10.99 -11.53 -14.50
C LEU A 416 -11.31 -11.20 -15.95
N ILE A 417 -12.47 -10.56 -16.14
CA ILE A 417 -13.02 -10.18 -17.43
C ILE A 417 -12.94 -8.67 -17.60
N VAL A 418 -12.55 -8.22 -18.79
CA VAL A 418 -12.65 -6.82 -19.23
C VAL A 418 -13.45 -6.80 -20.54
N ASN A 419 -14.64 -6.19 -20.56
CA ASN A 419 -15.49 -6.10 -21.76
C ASN A 419 -15.70 -7.44 -22.53
N ASN A 420 -15.82 -8.56 -21.80
CA ASN A 420 -15.94 -9.95 -22.28
C ASN A 420 -14.63 -10.70 -22.57
N ASP A 421 -13.48 -10.04 -22.57
CA ASP A 421 -12.19 -10.70 -22.76
C ASP A 421 -11.62 -11.21 -21.44
N VAL A 422 -11.05 -12.41 -21.46
CA VAL A 422 -10.39 -13.00 -20.28
C VAL A 422 -8.97 -12.48 -20.18
N TYR A 423 -8.67 -11.75 -19.11
CA TYR A 423 -7.36 -11.12 -18.90
C TYR A 423 -6.46 -11.94 -17.95
N SER A 424 -7.06 -12.61 -16.96
CA SER A 424 -6.33 -13.44 -16.01
C SER A 424 -7.23 -14.51 -15.45
N SER A 425 -6.63 -15.60 -14.96
CA SER A 425 -7.34 -16.69 -14.31
C SER A 425 -6.65 -17.10 -13.01
N LEU A 426 -7.43 -17.56 -12.04
CA LEU A 426 -6.97 -18.11 -10.77
C LEU A 426 -7.60 -19.48 -10.60
N LEU A 427 -6.79 -20.52 -10.38
CA LEU A 427 -7.25 -21.87 -10.09
C LEU A 427 -7.11 -22.13 -8.59
N SER A 428 -8.20 -22.51 -7.94
CA SER A 428 -8.22 -23.01 -6.57
C SER A 428 -8.58 -24.49 -6.61
N PHE A 429 -7.68 -25.35 -6.13
CA PHE A 429 -7.85 -26.80 -6.12
C PHE A 429 -7.41 -27.38 -4.78
N VAL A 430 -8.37 -27.90 -4.03
CA VAL A 430 -8.20 -28.28 -2.63
C VAL A 430 -8.76 -29.68 -2.40
N HIS A 431 -8.00 -30.52 -1.71
CA HIS A 431 -8.41 -31.87 -1.33
C HIS A 431 -9.36 -31.88 -0.12
N ASP A 432 -9.87 -33.05 0.25
CA ASP A 432 -10.72 -33.17 1.43
C ASP A 432 -9.95 -32.83 2.71
N GLY A 433 -10.59 -32.15 3.66
CA GLY A 433 -9.97 -31.70 4.91
C GLY A 433 -9.13 -30.41 4.84
N ASP A 434 -8.78 -29.92 3.65
CA ASP A 434 -7.92 -28.74 3.47
C ASP A 434 -8.71 -27.41 3.43
N ASP A 435 -8.04 -26.31 3.79
CA ASP A 435 -8.52 -24.92 3.73
C ASP A 435 -7.44 -24.06 3.05
N GLU A 436 -7.76 -23.47 1.90
CA GLU A 436 -6.82 -22.68 1.12
C GLU A 436 -7.40 -21.29 0.85
N GLN A 437 -6.54 -20.28 0.90
CA GLN A 437 -6.83 -18.97 0.35
C GLN A 437 -5.76 -18.58 -0.67
N ASN A 438 -6.18 -18.34 -1.90
CA ASN A 438 -5.30 -17.92 -2.99
C ASN A 438 -5.69 -16.55 -3.51
N SER A 439 -4.74 -15.85 -4.14
CA SER A 439 -4.93 -14.50 -4.67
C SER A 439 -4.28 -14.35 -6.04
N ALA A 440 -4.90 -13.58 -6.92
CA ALA A 440 -4.32 -13.16 -8.18
C ALA A 440 -4.26 -11.63 -8.23
N ILE A 441 -3.22 -11.10 -8.87
CA ILE A 441 -3.03 -9.67 -9.12
C ILE A 441 -2.72 -9.47 -10.60
N ILE A 442 -3.28 -8.43 -11.19
CA ILE A 442 -3.03 -8.04 -12.58
C ILE A 442 -3.00 -6.52 -12.71
N VAL A 443 -2.17 -6.02 -13.62
CA VAL A 443 -2.15 -4.63 -14.04
C VAL A 443 -2.75 -4.56 -15.44
N ILE A 444 -3.82 -3.79 -15.60
CA ILE A 444 -4.55 -3.64 -16.86
C ILE A 444 -4.61 -2.17 -17.27
N HIS A 445 -4.58 -1.90 -18.57
CA HIS A 445 -5.10 -0.64 -19.08
C HIS A 445 -6.61 -0.80 -19.28
N ALA A 446 -7.41 0.01 -18.59
CA ALA A 446 -8.86 0.01 -18.72
C ALA A 446 -9.34 1.39 -19.19
N ASN A 447 -10.27 1.39 -20.14
CA ASN A 447 -10.89 2.59 -20.65
C ASN A 447 -12.07 3.00 -19.78
N LYS A 448 -12.36 4.30 -19.79
CA LYS A 448 -13.59 4.81 -19.18
C LYS A 448 -14.81 4.07 -19.75
N GLY A 449 -15.61 3.50 -18.87
CA GLY A 449 -16.83 2.78 -19.23
C GLY A 449 -16.65 1.28 -19.51
N ASP A 450 -15.44 0.73 -19.39
CA ASP A 450 -15.25 -0.72 -19.46
C ASP A 450 -15.96 -1.43 -18.29
N ASP A 451 -16.35 -2.68 -18.50
CA ASP A 451 -16.84 -3.59 -17.46
C ASP A 451 -15.71 -4.51 -17.02
N VAL A 452 -15.26 -4.37 -15.77
CA VAL A 452 -14.27 -5.25 -15.15
C VAL A 452 -14.89 -6.06 -14.03
N TYR A 453 -14.87 -7.38 -14.10
CA TYR A 453 -15.48 -8.23 -13.07
C TYR A 453 -14.83 -9.61 -12.98
N ILE A 454 -15.05 -10.28 -11.85
CA ILE A 454 -14.61 -11.66 -11.64
C ILE A 454 -15.78 -12.59 -11.90
N ARG A 455 -15.56 -13.64 -12.70
CA ARG A 455 -16.54 -14.71 -12.89
C ARG A 455 -15.91 -16.08 -12.68
N ILE A 456 -16.74 -17.10 -12.56
CA ILE A 456 -16.29 -18.49 -12.55
C ILE A 456 -16.12 -19.00 -13.98
N LYS A 457 -15.05 -19.74 -14.22
CA LYS A 457 -14.78 -20.38 -15.50
C LYS A 457 -15.86 -21.41 -15.83
N ILE A 458 -16.15 -21.60 -17.12
CA ILE A 458 -17.25 -22.44 -17.58
C ILE A 458 -17.07 -23.94 -17.28
N ASP A 459 -15.84 -24.45 -17.19
CA ASP A 459 -15.52 -25.89 -17.16
C ASP A 459 -14.92 -26.36 -15.82
N ASN A 460 -14.73 -25.45 -14.85
CA ASN A 460 -14.11 -25.78 -13.56
C ASN A 460 -14.74 -24.96 -12.41
N TYR A 461 -15.91 -25.40 -11.93
CA TYR A 461 -16.77 -24.66 -11.00
C TYR A 461 -17.32 -25.51 -9.84
N TRP A 462 -16.57 -26.53 -9.41
CA TRP A 462 -17.05 -27.48 -8.41
C TRP A 462 -16.62 -27.10 -6.99
N GLY A 463 -17.57 -27.01 -6.06
CA GLY A 463 -17.33 -26.72 -4.64
C GLY A 463 -17.93 -25.38 -4.20
N ASP A 464 -17.52 -24.91 -3.03
CA ASP A 464 -18.05 -23.69 -2.40
C ASP A 464 -16.95 -22.65 -2.22
N ILE A 465 -17.30 -21.36 -2.36
CA ILE A 465 -16.43 -20.23 -2.03
C ILE A 465 -16.81 -19.75 -0.64
N TYR A 466 -15.84 -19.71 0.28
CA TYR A 466 -16.06 -19.32 1.67
C TYR A 466 -15.71 -17.84 1.91
N SER A 467 -16.46 -17.21 2.81
CA SER A 467 -16.14 -15.88 3.31
C SER A 467 -16.81 -15.66 4.66
N ASP A 468 -16.00 -15.58 5.71
CA ASP A 468 -16.45 -15.43 7.09
C ASP A 468 -15.41 -14.66 7.93
N ALA A 469 -15.57 -14.64 9.25
CA ALA A 469 -14.66 -13.93 10.16
C ALA A 469 -13.23 -14.50 10.19
N TYR A 470 -13.02 -15.76 9.80
CA TYR A 470 -11.71 -16.42 9.80
C TYR A 470 -10.94 -16.20 8.50
N GLY A 471 -11.63 -15.86 7.41
CA GLY A 471 -11.02 -15.56 6.12
C GLY A 471 -12.07 -15.07 5.14
N ARG A 472 -11.81 -13.93 4.53
CA ARG A 472 -12.72 -13.26 3.59
C ARG A 472 -12.25 -13.47 2.16
N SER A 473 -13.18 -13.78 1.26
CA SER A 473 -12.96 -13.67 -0.18
C SER A 473 -13.16 -12.21 -0.60
N THR A 474 -12.18 -11.63 -1.29
CA THR A 474 -12.04 -10.18 -1.51
C THR A 474 -11.83 -9.83 -2.98
N PHE A 475 -12.20 -8.60 -3.35
CA PHE A 475 -11.86 -7.98 -4.62
C PHE A 475 -11.52 -6.51 -4.39
N ALA A 476 -10.42 -6.07 -4.97
CA ALA A 476 -9.91 -4.72 -4.84
C ALA A 476 -9.24 -4.25 -6.12
N GLY A 477 -9.18 -2.94 -6.29
CA GLY A 477 -8.41 -2.36 -7.37
C GLY A 477 -8.27 -0.85 -7.25
N TRP A 478 -7.24 -0.31 -7.88
CA TRP A 478 -6.92 1.12 -7.84
C TRP A 478 -6.22 1.58 -9.12
N LYS A 479 -6.37 2.86 -9.44
CA LYS A 479 -5.67 3.49 -10.56
C LYS A 479 -4.25 3.86 -10.14
N ILE A 480 -3.29 3.65 -11.04
CA ILE A 480 -1.93 4.16 -10.92
C ILE A 480 -1.85 5.39 -11.84
N TYR A 481 -1.79 6.58 -11.24
CA TYR A 481 -1.68 7.92 -11.87
C TYR A 481 -2.96 8.57 -12.43
#